data_AF-A0A8S9L546-F1
#
_entry.id   AF-A0A8S9L546-F1
#
_cell.length_a   1.000
_cell.length_b   1.000
_cell.length_c   1.000
_cell.angle_alpha   90.00
_cell.angle_beta   90.00
_cell.angle_gamma   90.00
#
_symmetry.space_group_name_H-M   'P 1'
#
loop_
_entity.id
_entity.type
_entity.pdbx_description
1 polymer ?
#
loop_
_entity_poly.entity_id
_entity_poly.type
_entity_poly.pdbx_seq_one_letter_code
_entity_poly.pdbx_strand_id
1 'polypeptide(L)'
;YLQDRASRDKSFSYEVVIVDDGSVDGTKRVAFDFVRKYTLDNIRVIPLGKNQGKGEAIRKGMMHSRGELLLMLDADGATKVTDLEKLENQILAVAREENSIRDPTSKLVDFRIGDVQVSAFGSRAHLEEKAIATRKWYRNFLMKGFHLVVLLAAGSGIRDTQCGFKMFTRAAARRLLIIYCFLRS
;
A
#
# COMPACT_ATOMS: atom_id res chain seq x y z
N TYR A 1 13.56 9.95 -6.50
CA TYR A 1 13.64 8.47 -6.45
C TYR A 1 12.88 7.81 -7.60
N LEU A 2 11.54 7.86 -7.69
CA LEU A 2 10.80 7.15 -8.76
C LEU A 2 11.22 7.56 -10.17
N GLN A 3 11.38 8.87 -10.42
CA GLN A 3 11.92 9.38 -11.70
C GLN A 3 13.31 8.84 -12.00
N ASP A 4 14.19 8.85 -10.99
CA ASP A 4 15.57 8.35 -11.11
C ASP A 4 15.62 6.83 -11.36
N ARG A 5 14.73 6.05 -10.74
CA ARG A 5 14.56 4.62 -11.02
C ARG A 5 14.07 4.41 -12.46
N ALA A 6 13.05 5.14 -12.90
CA ALA A 6 12.54 5.07 -14.27
C ALA A 6 13.57 5.50 -15.34
N SER A 7 14.47 6.43 -15.00
CA SER A 7 15.57 6.79 -15.92
C SER A 7 16.65 5.73 -16.02
N ARG A 8 16.88 4.96 -14.94
CA ARG A 8 17.88 3.89 -14.89
C ARG A 8 17.36 2.57 -15.45
N ASP A 9 16.08 2.30 -15.28
CA ASP A 9 15.39 1.10 -15.76
C ASP A 9 14.20 1.49 -16.65
N LYS A 10 14.37 1.31 -17.97
CA LYS A 10 13.33 1.63 -18.95
C LYS A 10 12.11 0.70 -18.89
N SER A 11 12.23 -0.45 -18.25
CA SER A 11 11.09 -1.37 -18.04
C SER A 11 10.22 -0.94 -16.87
N PHE A 12 10.75 -0.11 -15.97
CA PHE A 12 10.03 0.40 -14.82
C PHE A 12 9.13 1.58 -15.21
N SER A 13 7.83 1.38 -15.05
CA SER A 13 6.83 2.46 -15.09
C SER A 13 6.19 2.61 -13.72
N TYR A 14 5.72 3.82 -13.43
CA TYR A 14 5.07 4.12 -12.16
C TYR A 14 3.95 5.12 -12.37
N GLU A 15 3.00 5.09 -11.45
CA GLU A 15 2.00 6.14 -11.28
C GLU A 15 1.88 6.48 -9.79
N VAL A 16 1.53 7.72 -9.49
CA VAL A 16 1.23 8.20 -8.14
C VAL A 16 -0.20 8.70 -8.15
N VAL A 17 -1.04 8.04 -7.34
CA VAL A 17 -2.44 8.43 -7.18
C VAL A 17 -2.61 9.07 -5.80
N ILE A 18 -2.83 10.38 -5.79
CA ILE A 18 -3.13 11.14 -4.59
C ILE A 18 -4.64 11.13 -4.39
N VAL A 19 -5.12 10.56 -3.29
CA VAL A 19 -6.54 10.55 -2.97
C VAL A 19 -6.81 11.60 -1.89
N ASP A 20 -7.62 12.60 -2.22
CA ASP A 20 -8.06 13.61 -1.28
C ASP A 20 -9.43 13.23 -0.71
N ASP A 21 -9.48 12.85 0.56
CA ASP A 21 -10.70 12.45 1.27
C ASP A 21 -11.51 13.66 1.77
N GLY A 22 -11.72 14.64 0.89
CA GLY A 22 -12.50 15.83 1.20
C GLY A 22 -11.83 16.78 2.18
N SER A 23 -10.52 17.02 2.04
CA SER A 23 -9.80 17.98 2.87
C SER A 23 -10.49 19.36 2.82
N VAL A 24 -10.63 19.98 3.97
CA VAL A 24 -11.21 21.34 4.12
C VAL A 24 -10.12 22.42 4.07
N ASP A 25 -8.86 22.01 4.01
CA ASP A 25 -7.69 22.88 3.96
C ASP A 25 -7.17 23.07 2.52
N GLY A 26 -6.01 23.71 2.39
CA GLY A 26 -5.35 23.96 1.11
C GLY A 26 -4.78 22.73 0.39
N THR A 27 -4.91 21.51 0.93
CA THR A 27 -4.29 20.29 0.40
C THR A 27 -4.69 20.02 -1.06
N LYS A 28 -5.96 20.25 -1.42
CA LYS A 28 -6.42 20.15 -2.81
C LYS A 28 -5.61 21.05 -3.73
N ARG A 29 -5.47 22.33 -3.37
CA ARG A 29 -4.73 23.31 -4.17
C ARG A 29 -3.27 22.89 -4.31
N VAL A 30 -2.62 22.51 -3.21
CA VAL A 30 -1.22 22.07 -3.22
C VAL A 30 -1.02 20.84 -4.10
N ALA A 31 -1.90 19.85 -4.01
CA ALA A 31 -1.82 18.64 -4.84
C ALA A 31 -2.00 18.95 -6.33
N PHE A 32 -2.97 19.81 -6.69
CA PHE A 32 -3.16 20.24 -8.08
C PHE A 32 -2.00 21.09 -8.60
N ASP A 33 -1.49 22.02 -7.80
CA ASP A 33 -0.34 22.85 -8.15
C ASP A 33 0.92 22.00 -8.34
N PHE A 34 1.09 20.96 -7.52
CA PHE A 34 2.16 19.99 -7.68
C PHE A 34 2.05 19.24 -9.01
N VAL A 35 0.88 18.70 -9.36
CA VAL A 35 0.68 18.02 -10.65
C VAL A 35 0.97 18.97 -11.83
N ARG A 36 0.48 20.22 -11.76
CA ARG A 36 0.72 21.23 -12.78
C ARG A 36 2.19 21.60 -12.92
N LYS A 37 2.89 21.80 -11.80
CA LYS A 37 4.30 22.19 -11.77
C LYS A 37 5.20 21.13 -12.38
N TYR A 38 4.93 19.87 -12.11
CA TYR A 38 5.79 18.78 -12.56
C TYR A 38 5.36 18.16 -13.90
N THR A 39 4.20 18.55 -14.47
CA THR A 39 3.65 18.04 -15.75
C THR A 39 3.80 16.52 -15.87
N LEU A 40 3.50 15.81 -14.78
CA LEU A 40 3.73 14.38 -14.70
C LEU A 40 2.46 13.66 -15.16
N ASP A 41 2.49 13.08 -16.35
CA ASP A 41 1.48 12.11 -16.81
C ASP A 41 1.26 10.97 -15.80
N ASN A 42 2.30 10.72 -14.99
CA ASN A 42 2.34 9.69 -13.96
C ASN A 42 1.75 10.14 -12.61
N ILE A 43 1.21 11.35 -12.44
CA ILE A 43 0.57 11.77 -11.18
C ILE A 43 -0.89 12.14 -11.42
N ARG A 44 -1.78 11.58 -10.60
CA ARG A 44 -3.22 11.82 -10.65
C ARG A 44 -3.74 12.18 -9.27
N VAL A 45 -4.69 13.10 -9.22
CA VAL A 45 -5.41 13.47 -7.99
C VAL A 45 -6.86 13.02 -8.10
N ILE A 46 -7.36 12.32 -7.09
CA ILE A 46 -8.75 11.86 -6.99
C ILE A 46 -9.40 12.56 -5.78
N PRO A 47 -10.16 13.64 -5.99
CA PRO A 47 -10.94 14.26 -4.93
C PRO A 47 -12.22 13.46 -4.66
N LEU A 48 -12.44 13.04 -3.42
CA LEU A 48 -13.67 12.33 -3.01
C LEU A 48 -14.83 13.27 -2.65
N GLY A 49 -14.55 14.58 -2.57
CA GLY A 49 -15.55 15.64 -2.32
C GLY A 49 -15.98 15.75 -0.86
N LYS A 50 -16.18 14.63 -0.16
CA LYS A 50 -16.49 14.55 1.28
C LYS A 50 -15.61 13.51 1.95
N ASN A 51 -15.35 13.69 3.24
CA ASN A 51 -14.64 12.73 4.07
C ASN A 51 -15.46 11.45 4.22
N GLN A 52 -14.92 10.34 3.72
CA GLN A 52 -15.50 8.99 3.80
C GLN A 52 -14.63 8.04 4.63
N GLY A 53 -13.54 8.55 5.19
CA GLY A 53 -12.59 7.82 6.00
C GLY A 53 -11.46 7.20 5.17
N LYS A 54 -10.32 7.01 5.83
CA LYS A 54 -9.07 6.48 5.25
C LYS A 54 -9.27 5.18 4.47
N GLY A 55 -10.10 4.27 4.97
CA GLY A 55 -10.36 2.99 4.30
C GLY A 55 -10.99 3.17 2.92
N GLU A 56 -11.97 4.05 2.80
CA GLU A 56 -12.62 4.35 1.52
C GLU A 56 -11.67 5.10 0.58
N ALA A 57 -10.85 6.01 1.10
CA ALA A 57 -9.82 6.69 0.32
C ALA A 57 -8.80 5.71 -0.27
N ILE A 58 -8.26 4.79 0.54
CA ILE A 58 -7.36 3.74 0.07
C ILE A 58 -8.05 2.88 -0.96
N ARG A 59 -9.28 2.43 -0.68
CA ARG A 59 -10.05 1.56 -1.59
C ARG A 59 -10.25 2.22 -2.95
N LYS A 60 -10.68 3.48 -2.97
CA LYS A 60 -10.86 4.26 -4.20
C LYS A 60 -9.53 4.44 -4.92
N GLY A 61 -8.46 4.80 -4.23
CA GLY A 61 -7.12 4.93 -4.81
C GLY A 61 -6.69 3.66 -5.53
N MET A 62 -6.70 2.54 -4.81
CA MET A 62 -6.29 1.23 -5.32
C MET A 62 -7.13 0.78 -6.52
N MET A 63 -8.44 1.01 -6.50
CA MET A 63 -9.33 0.64 -7.60
C MET A 63 -9.16 1.50 -8.86
N HIS A 64 -8.65 2.73 -8.73
CA HIS A 64 -8.37 3.62 -9.86
C HIS A 64 -6.93 3.56 -10.37
N SER A 65 -6.07 2.81 -9.68
CA SER A 65 -4.70 2.52 -10.11
C SER A 65 -4.67 1.50 -11.26
N ARG A 66 -3.71 1.67 -12.16
CA ARG A 66 -3.44 0.93 -13.39
C ARG A 66 -2.25 -0.03 -13.29
N GLY A 67 -1.34 0.15 -12.33
CA GLY A 67 -0.16 -0.70 -12.15
C GLY A 67 -0.42 -2.17 -11.74
N GLU A 68 0.43 -3.12 -12.13
CA GLU A 68 0.32 -4.53 -11.71
C GLU A 68 0.61 -4.74 -10.22
N LEU A 69 1.48 -3.90 -9.66
CA LEU A 69 1.77 -3.79 -8.24
C LEU A 69 1.23 -2.46 -7.71
N LEU A 70 0.57 -2.51 -6.56
CA LEU A 70 -0.07 -1.38 -5.91
C LEU A 70 0.55 -1.17 -4.53
N LEU A 71 1.19 -0.02 -4.33
CA LEU A 71 1.73 0.37 -3.04
C LEU A 71 0.78 1.35 -2.34
N MET A 72 0.43 1.04 -1.09
CA MET A 72 -0.10 2.00 -0.14
C MET A 72 1.08 2.68 0.57
N LEU A 73 1.04 4.01 0.64
CA LEU A 73 2.01 4.82 1.36
C LEU A 73 1.30 5.98 2.04
N ASP A 74 1.58 6.18 3.33
CA ASP A 74 1.12 7.36 4.06
C ASP A 74 1.93 8.60 3.64
N ALA A 75 1.26 9.75 3.50
CA ALA A 75 1.89 11.01 3.09
C ALA A 75 2.67 11.72 4.23
N ASP A 76 2.81 11.08 5.40
CA ASP A 76 3.48 11.64 6.59
C ASP A 76 5.02 11.55 6.53
N GLY A 77 5.56 10.92 5.48
CA GLY A 77 6.99 10.75 5.29
C GLY A 77 7.64 9.77 6.26
N ALA A 78 6.86 9.03 7.06
CA ALA A 78 7.38 8.07 8.04
C ALA A 78 8.02 6.84 7.39
N THR A 79 7.74 6.58 6.10
CA THR A 79 8.35 5.48 5.35
C THR A 79 9.09 6.00 4.14
N LYS A 80 10.34 5.56 3.97
CA LYS A 80 11.16 5.97 2.83
C LYS A 80 10.69 5.21 1.60
N VAL A 81 10.51 5.94 0.48
CA VAL A 81 10.14 5.34 -0.81
C VAL A 81 11.19 4.30 -1.27
N THR A 82 12.43 4.37 -0.79
CA THR A 82 13.49 3.38 -1.06
C THR A 82 13.18 1.98 -0.51
N ASP A 83 12.30 1.85 0.49
CA ASP A 83 11.89 0.54 1.00
C ASP A 83 10.91 -0.20 0.07
N LEU A 84 10.47 0.45 -1.02
CA LEU A 84 9.63 -0.13 -2.08
C LEU A 84 10.25 -1.43 -2.64
N GLU A 85 11.55 -1.41 -2.94
CA GLU A 85 12.27 -2.54 -3.53
C GLU A 85 12.23 -3.78 -2.63
N LYS A 86 12.23 -3.59 -1.30
CA LYS A 86 12.15 -4.71 -0.35
C LYS A 86 10.80 -5.41 -0.45
N LEU A 87 9.71 -4.66 -0.50
CA LEU A 87 8.37 -5.24 -0.66
C LEU A 87 8.21 -5.89 -2.02
N GLU A 88 8.68 -5.24 -3.08
CA GLU A 88 8.63 -5.77 -4.45
C GLU A 88 9.37 -7.10 -4.57
N ASN A 89 10.60 -7.19 -4.05
CA ASN A 89 11.39 -8.43 -4.04
C ASN A 89 10.71 -9.56 -3.27
N GLN A 90 10.06 -9.25 -2.14
CA GLN A 90 9.31 -10.24 -1.37
C GLN A 90 8.08 -10.75 -2.12
N ILE A 91 7.31 -9.85 -2.76
CA ILE A 91 6.17 -10.28 -3.59
C ILE A 91 6.64 -11.14 -4.76
N LEU A 92 7.73 -10.74 -5.44
CA LEU A 92 8.29 -11.51 -6.56
C LEU A 92 8.73 -12.91 -6.13
N ALA A 93 9.39 -13.05 -4.98
CA ALA A 93 9.83 -14.33 -4.45
C ALA A 93 8.64 -15.27 -4.19
N VAL A 94 7.65 -14.79 -3.43
CA VAL A 94 6.44 -15.57 -3.10
C VAL A 94 5.62 -15.89 -4.35
N ALA A 95 5.46 -14.93 -5.26
CA ALA A 95 4.70 -15.14 -6.48
C ALA A 95 5.34 -16.20 -7.39
N ARG A 96 6.68 -16.22 -7.49
CA ARG A 96 7.41 -17.26 -8.25
C ARG A 96 7.26 -18.64 -7.63
N GLU A 97 7.33 -18.72 -6.30
CA GLU A 97 7.12 -19.96 -5.56
C GLU A 97 5.70 -20.49 -5.77
N GLU A 98 4.67 -19.65 -5.62
CA GLU A 98 3.28 -20.05 -5.87
C GLU A 98 3.02 -20.53 -7.30
N ASN A 99 3.65 -19.91 -8.31
CA ASN A 99 3.48 -20.34 -9.70
C ASN A 99 4.18 -21.67 -9.99
N SER A 100 5.35 -21.88 -9.42
CA SER A 100 6.09 -23.15 -9.54
C SER A 100 5.30 -24.32 -8.95
N ILE A 101 4.52 -24.07 -7.89
CA ILE A 101 3.62 -25.08 -7.29
C ILE A 101 2.40 -25.34 -8.16
N ARG A 102 1.80 -24.30 -8.75
CA ARG A 102 0.54 -24.42 -9.51
C ARG A 102 0.70 -25.05 -10.89
N ASP A 103 1.80 -24.79 -11.58
CA ASP A 103 2.07 -25.37 -12.89
C ASP A 103 3.57 -25.66 -13.08
N PRO A 104 4.01 -26.88 -12.71
CA PRO A 104 5.41 -27.32 -12.86
C PRO A 104 5.89 -27.37 -14.32
N THR A 105 4.96 -27.38 -15.28
CA THR A 105 5.20 -27.52 -16.72
C THR A 105 5.14 -26.19 -17.47
N SER A 106 4.59 -25.12 -16.86
CA SER A 106 4.60 -23.78 -17.44
C SER A 106 6.04 -23.29 -17.57
N LYS A 107 6.53 -23.22 -18.81
CA LYS A 107 7.71 -22.41 -19.11
C LYS A 107 7.39 -20.97 -18.69
N LEU A 108 8.38 -20.29 -18.11
CA LEU A 108 8.43 -18.89 -17.61
C LEU A 108 7.78 -17.78 -18.49
N VAL A 109 7.22 -18.10 -19.64
CA VAL A 109 6.91 -17.18 -20.74
C VAL A 109 5.62 -16.37 -20.49
N ASP A 110 4.69 -16.82 -19.65
CA ASP A 110 3.42 -16.12 -19.37
C ASP A 110 3.20 -15.78 -17.87
N PHE A 111 4.25 -15.73 -17.06
CA PHE A 111 4.13 -15.34 -15.66
C PHE A 111 3.87 -13.82 -15.53
N ARG A 112 2.62 -13.45 -15.23
CA ARG A 112 2.24 -12.06 -14.89
C ARG A 112 2.03 -11.91 -13.39
N ILE A 113 2.90 -11.12 -12.76
CA ILE A 113 2.84 -10.90 -11.31
C ILE A 113 1.51 -10.31 -10.83
N GLY A 114 0.85 -9.50 -11.68
CA GLY A 114 -0.44 -8.88 -11.36
C GLY A 114 -1.58 -9.88 -11.14
N ASP A 115 -1.47 -11.11 -11.66
CA ASP A 115 -2.55 -12.12 -11.60
C ASP A 115 -2.44 -13.05 -10.38
N VAL A 116 -1.27 -13.08 -9.73
CA VAL A 116 -1.03 -13.85 -8.50
C VAL A 116 -1.60 -13.10 -7.31
N GLN A 117 -2.14 -13.80 -6.31
CA GLN A 117 -2.78 -13.17 -5.15
C GLN A 117 -1.80 -13.04 -3.97
N VAL A 118 -0.84 -12.14 -4.10
CA VAL A 118 0.19 -11.89 -3.07
C VAL A 118 0.09 -10.47 -2.52
N SER A 119 0.33 -10.34 -1.21
CA SER A 119 0.45 -9.06 -0.51
C SER A 119 1.65 -9.06 0.44
N ALA A 120 2.39 -7.97 0.51
CA ALA A 120 3.50 -7.77 1.42
C ALA A 120 3.25 -6.57 2.34
N PHE A 121 3.56 -6.72 3.62
CA PHE A 121 3.35 -5.70 4.63
C PHE A 121 4.71 -5.25 5.18
N GLY A 122 4.98 -3.95 5.12
CA GLY A 122 6.12 -3.38 5.84
C GLY A 122 5.88 -3.48 7.35
N SER A 123 6.93 -3.75 8.11
CA SER A 123 6.86 -3.76 9.57
C SER A 123 7.49 -2.48 10.12
N ARG A 124 6.74 -1.72 10.93
CA ARG A 124 7.26 -0.55 11.67
C ARG A 124 7.72 -0.89 13.08
N ALA A 125 7.86 -2.17 13.44
CA ALA A 125 8.18 -2.61 14.80
C ALA A 125 9.39 -1.87 15.42
N HIS A 126 10.45 -1.63 14.64
CA HIS A 126 11.63 -0.93 15.13
C HIS A 126 11.43 0.60 15.32
N LEU A 127 10.51 1.21 14.58
CA LEU A 127 10.10 2.61 14.78
C LEU A 127 9.15 2.74 15.97
N GLU A 128 8.31 1.72 16.20
CA GLU A 128 7.46 1.64 17.38
C GLU A 128 8.27 1.56 18.66
N GLU A 129 9.36 0.79 18.73
CA GLU A 129 10.23 0.74 19.92
C GLU A 129 10.75 2.12 20.32
N LYS A 130 11.25 2.89 19.33
CA LYS A 130 11.74 4.27 19.55
C LYS A 130 10.60 5.22 19.90
N ALA A 131 9.43 5.05 19.30
CA ALA A 131 8.26 5.86 19.61
C ALA A 131 7.73 5.59 21.02
N ILE A 132 7.58 4.32 21.41
CA ILE A 132 7.08 3.84 22.71
C ILE A 132 7.84 4.47 23.87
N ALA A 133 9.16 4.63 23.74
CA ALA A 133 10.02 5.28 24.73
C ALA A 133 9.63 6.74 25.04
N THR A 134 8.85 7.40 24.17
CA THR A 134 8.45 8.81 24.32
C THR A 134 6.93 9.00 24.53
N ARG A 135 6.12 7.93 24.48
CA ARG A 135 4.65 8.02 24.55
C ARG A 135 4.15 7.93 26.00
N LYS A 136 3.07 8.66 26.33
CA LYS A 136 2.36 8.52 27.61
C LYS A 136 1.89 7.07 27.85
N TRP A 137 2.03 6.60 29.09
CA TRP A 137 1.83 5.20 29.48
C TRP A 137 0.45 4.62 29.13
N TYR A 138 -0.63 5.41 29.26
CA TYR A 138 -2.00 4.96 28.94
C TYR A 138 -2.19 4.67 27.45
N ARG A 139 -1.50 5.39 26.56
CA ARG A 139 -1.55 5.13 25.12
C ARG A 139 -0.85 3.81 24.79
N ASN A 140 0.22 3.50 25.50
CA ASN A 140 0.91 2.22 25.37
C ASN A 140 0.06 1.06 25.93
N PHE A 141 -0.65 1.29 27.03
CA PHE A 141 -1.58 0.31 27.59
C PHE A 141 -2.73 -0.02 26.63
N LEU A 142 -3.40 1.00 26.08
CA LEU A 142 -4.48 0.82 25.11
C LEU A 142 -4.00 0.13 23.82
N MET A 143 -2.81 0.49 23.33
CA MET A 143 -2.20 -0.15 22.16
C MET A 143 -1.90 -1.64 22.42
N LYS A 144 -1.26 -1.97 23.55
CA LYS A 144 -0.97 -3.37 23.92
C LYS A 144 -2.25 -4.18 24.10
N GLY A 145 -3.29 -3.60 24.69
CA GLY A 145 -4.61 -4.23 24.83
C GLY A 145 -5.25 -4.51 23.47
N PHE A 146 -5.25 -3.54 22.56
CA PHE A 146 -5.74 -3.74 21.19
C PHE A 146 -4.93 -4.81 20.45
N HIS A 147 -3.60 -4.80 20.59
CA HIS A 147 -2.73 -5.79 19.97
C HIS A 147 -3.02 -7.21 20.49
N LEU A 148 -3.28 -7.38 21.79
CA LEU A 148 -3.66 -8.66 22.38
C LEU A 148 -5.00 -9.17 21.80
N VAL A 149 -6.00 -8.30 21.68
CA VAL A 149 -7.29 -8.65 21.06
C VAL A 149 -7.11 -9.07 19.61
N VAL A 150 -6.30 -8.35 18.84
CA VAL A 150 -5.99 -8.69 17.44
C VAL A 150 -5.25 -10.04 17.36
N LEU A 151 -4.30 -10.31 18.24
CA LEU A 151 -3.56 -11.57 18.26
C LEU A 151 -4.49 -12.75 18.54
N LEU A 152 -5.44 -12.58 19.47
CA LEU A 152 -6.44 -13.60 19.81
C LEU A 152 -7.46 -13.81 18.69
N ALA A 153 -7.87 -12.75 17.99
CA ALA A 153 -8.89 -12.83 16.95
C ALA A 153 -8.34 -13.24 15.56
N ALA A 154 -7.12 -12.80 15.21
CA ALA A 154 -6.54 -12.94 13.88
C ALA A 154 -5.35 -13.92 13.80
N GLY A 155 -4.90 -14.45 14.93
CA GLY A 155 -3.82 -15.42 15.02
C GLY A 155 -2.42 -14.82 15.19
N SER A 156 -1.47 -15.66 15.62
CA SER A 156 -0.11 -15.27 16.04
C SER A 156 0.83 -14.83 14.92
N GLY A 157 0.40 -14.88 13.66
CA GLY A 157 1.22 -14.57 12.49
C GLY A 157 1.30 -13.08 12.12
N ILE A 158 0.42 -12.22 12.66
CA ILE A 158 0.29 -10.83 12.21
C ILE A 158 0.95 -9.86 13.20
N ARG A 159 2.17 -9.43 12.89
CA ARG A 159 2.96 -8.54 13.76
C ARG A 159 2.59 -7.06 13.66
N ASP A 160 2.09 -6.60 12.51
CA ASP A 160 1.76 -5.17 12.30
C ASP A 160 0.60 -5.02 11.31
N THR A 161 -0.62 -4.85 11.82
CA THR A 161 -1.82 -4.59 11.01
C THR A 161 -1.94 -3.11 10.60
N GLN A 162 -1.23 -2.21 11.30
CA GLN A 162 -1.43 -0.76 11.25
C GLN A 162 -0.36 -0.02 10.42
N CYS A 163 0.61 -0.72 9.87
CA CYS A 163 1.57 -0.11 8.95
C CYS A 163 0.87 0.39 7.68
N GLY A 164 1.08 1.66 7.32
CA GLY A 164 0.55 2.26 6.09
C GLY A 164 1.39 1.94 4.85
N PHE A 165 2.47 1.16 5.01
CA PHE A 165 3.36 0.73 3.94
C PHE A 165 3.06 -0.73 3.57
N LYS A 166 2.18 -0.91 2.59
CA LYS A 166 1.67 -2.23 2.18
C LYS A 166 1.66 -2.31 0.66
N MET A 167 2.16 -3.40 0.11
CA MET A 167 2.15 -3.63 -1.33
C MET A 167 1.26 -4.83 -1.67
N PHE A 168 0.50 -4.70 -2.75
CA PHE A 168 -0.44 -5.70 -3.21
C PHE A 168 -0.24 -5.94 -4.71
N THR A 169 -0.36 -7.19 -5.12
CA THR A 169 -0.64 -7.51 -6.52
C THR A 169 -2.04 -7.05 -6.90
N ARG A 170 -2.27 -6.78 -8.19
CA ARG A 170 -3.58 -6.36 -8.72
C ARG A 170 -4.69 -7.36 -8.38
N ALA A 171 -4.44 -8.67 -8.53
CA ALA A 171 -5.40 -9.70 -8.16
C ALA A 171 -5.73 -9.69 -6.66
N ALA A 172 -4.72 -9.57 -5.79
CA ALA A 172 -4.94 -9.46 -4.34
C ALA A 172 -5.74 -8.20 -3.98
N ALA A 173 -5.37 -7.04 -4.55
CA ALA A 173 -6.06 -5.77 -4.31
C ALA A 173 -7.54 -5.85 -4.75
N ARG A 174 -7.83 -6.40 -5.94
CA ARG A 174 -9.21 -6.59 -6.40
C ARG A 174 -10.00 -7.49 -5.46
N ARG A 175 -9.43 -8.62 -5.03
CA ARG A 175 -10.13 -9.52 -4.10
C ARG A 175 -10.41 -8.84 -2.76
N LEU A 176 -9.40 -8.20 -2.17
CA LEU A 176 -9.53 -7.56 -0.87
C LEU A 176 -10.44 -6.34 -0.89
N LEU A 177 -10.39 -5.50 -1.92
CA LEU A 177 -11.00 -4.17 -1.92
C LEU A 177 -12.35 -4.11 -2.67
N ILE A 178 -12.67 -5.15 -3.47
CA ILE A 178 -13.99 -5.31 -4.09
C ILE A 178 -14.95 -6.05 -3.15
N ILE A 179 -14.50 -7.04 -2.36
CA ILE A 179 -15.38 -7.81 -1.47
C ILE A 179 -16.03 -6.92 -0.40
N TYR A 180 -15.34 -5.90 0.12
CA TYR A 180 -15.94 -4.91 1.01
C TYR A 180 -17.09 -4.09 0.37
N CYS A 181 -17.22 -4.10 -0.97
CA CYS A 181 -18.34 -3.46 -1.67
C CYS A 181 -19.64 -4.25 -1.55
N PHE A 182 -19.58 -5.58 -1.41
CA PHE A 182 -20.77 -6.44 -1.34
C PHE A 182 -21.33 -6.59 0.07
N LEU A 183 -20.47 -6.47 1.11
CA LEU A 183 -20.91 -6.59 2.51
C LEU A 183 -21.60 -5.32 3.05
N ARG A 184 -21.79 -4.28 2.22
CA ARG A 184 -22.39 -3.00 2.61
C ARG A 184 -23.59 -2.60 1.75
N SER A 185 -24.41 -3.58 1.33
CA SER A 185 -25.76 -3.35 0.80
C SER A 185 -26.80 -3.58 1.88
#